data_AF-A0A0A7FTW8-F1
#
_entry.id   AF-A0A0A7FTW8-F1
#
_cell.length_a   1.000
_cell.length_b   1.000
_cell.length_c   1.000
_cell.angle_alpha   90.00
_cell.angle_beta   90.00
_cell.angle_gamma   90.00
#
_symmetry.space_group_name_H-M   'P 1'
#
loop_
_entity.id
_entity.type
_entity.pdbx_description
1 polymer ?
#
loop_
_entity_poly.entity_id
_entity_poly.type
_entity_poly.pdbx_seq_one_letter_code
_entity_poly.pdbx_strand_id
1 'polypeptide(L)'
;MTMMYKCLKKSIVLISLITILITSMVNINVYAKDNNDKILILYDAYKQYGGKNNELGYINDMAISTGNLVDIVNIKSYKDNSIYNYNKIIILCNLEGSIKGDLRENIKKFNGDIFWVGKNYDEFKSQKKLSHINLDDLNSSTEEKLFSAFGYINDFNKNRYILIDNVTPFIDLNDLVDKISYLYQNGIQFVISTIPVFENTNFNAMKRYAEVLRYAEARGGTIIMRNPYLENENAPAEDIISKCIIGYKNYLDYWVYPVALDIPKSYLYRDDMKPLLSKSNTIFLQEAEDTGILDFNSFQNNKFSNVIQKINYENIDKNKYKDFENTAIFIDNKISYKDFKNIVSNLIGNGIYFNNPSYIDSKVTLGNDVLTSGGSGIYLNDKPVTQNTFIDTKDFEGAVSKDNKDIEHQKEEENKYINISNPRKVLVVVAIIACIIFLVIVILSRRIDRKKYFK
;
A
#
# COMPACT_ATOMS: atom_id res chain seq x y z
N MET A 1 55.10 29.97 -4.89
CA MET A 1 53.92 29.47 -5.63
C MET A 1 53.35 28.15 -5.10
N THR A 2 54.17 27.28 -4.48
CA THR A 2 53.78 25.95 -3.95
C THR A 2 52.93 25.95 -2.67
N MET A 3 52.98 27.01 -1.87
CA MET A 3 52.20 27.11 -0.62
C MET A 3 50.73 27.52 -0.85
N MET A 4 50.49 28.34 -1.89
CA MET A 4 49.16 28.82 -2.27
C MET A 4 48.28 27.68 -2.82
N TYR A 5 48.89 26.75 -3.56
CA TYR A 5 48.20 25.59 -4.15
C TYR A 5 47.73 24.56 -3.09
N LYS A 6 48.48 24.40 -1.98
CA LYS A 6 48.09 23.52 -0.86
C LYS A 6 46.92 24.07 -0.05
N CYS A 7 46.81 25.39 0.11
CA CYS A 7 45.65 26.01 0.77
C CYS A 7 44.39 25.97 -0.10
N LEU A 8 44.54 26.11 -1.43
CA LEU A 8 43.43 25.99 -2.38
C LEU A 8 42.84 24.57 -2.38
N LYS A 9 43.71 23.53 -2.40
CA LYS A 9 43.29 22.12 -2.38
C LYS A 9 42.53 21.73 -1.11
N LYS A 10 42.98 22.21 0.06
CA LYS A 10 42.29 21.98 1.34
C LYS A 10 40.94 22.69 1.40
N SER A 11 40.83 23.88 0.81
CA SER A 11 39.56 24.62 0.74
C SER A 11 38.55 23.94 -0.17
N ILE A 12 38.98 23.37 -1.31
CA ILE A 12 38.12 22.62 -2.22
C ILE A 12 37.58 21.34 -1.57
N VAL A 13 38.43 20.60 -0.83
CA VAL A 13 37.99 19.39 -0.12
C VAL A 13 36.99 19.72 0.98
N LEU A 14 37.22 20.81 1.73
CA LEU A 14 36.30 21.26 2.77
C LEU A 14 34.94 21.69 2.19
N ILE A 15 34.96 22.44 1.08
CA ILE A 15 33.73 22.87 0.39
C ILE A 15 32.96 21.65 -0.11
N SER A 16 33.62 20.69 -0.76
CA SER A 16 32.99 19.44 -1.24
C SER A 16 32.34 18.64 -0.10
N LEU A 17 33.02 18.53 1.05
CA LEU A 17 32.47 17.84 2.21
C LEU A 17 31.24 18.55 2.79
N ILE A 18 31.26 19.89 2.81
CA ILE A 18 30.14 20.72 3.25
C ILE A 18 28.96 20.58 2.27
N THR A 19 29.19 20.54 0.96
CA THR A 19 28.12 20.32 -0.02
C THR A 19 27.47 18.96 0.17
N ILE A 20 28.26 17.89 0.38
CA ILE A 20 27.75 16.54 0.64
C ILE A 20 26.93 16.50 1.94
N LEU A 21 27.40 17.16 3.01
CA LEU A 21 26.69 17.28 4.28
C LEU A 21 25.38 18.05 4.13
N ILE A 22 25.37 19.17 3.39
CA ILE A 22 24.17 19.94 3.12
C ILE A 22 23.17 19.11 2.31
N THR A 23 23.63 18.39 1.27
CA THR A 23 22.73 17.50 0.49
C THR A 23 22.18 16.34 1.32
N SER A 24 22.90 15.85 2.33
CA SER A 24 22.41 14.81 3.25
C SER A 24 21.43 15.32 4.31
N MET A 25 21.37 16.64 4.52
CA MET A 25 20.48 17.31 5.50
C MET A 25 19.22 17.86 4.84
N VAL A 26 19.16 17.93 3.51
CA VAL A 26 17.92 18.18 2.77
C VAL A 26 17.13 16.88 2.75
N ASN A 27 16.39 16.63 3.83
CA ASN A 27 15.20 15.78 3.75
C ASN A 27 14.23 16.50 2.80
N ILE A 28 14.26 16.12 1.53
CA ILE A 28 13.12 16.38 0.66
C ILE A 28 12.01 15.51 1.24
N ASN A 29 11.22 16.08 2.14
CA ASN A 29 9.87 15.60 2.36
C ASN A 29 9.20 15.76 1.00
N VAL A 30 9.19 14.68 0.21
CA VAL A 30 8.32 14.57 -0.95
C VAL A 30 6.92 14.56 -0.35
N TYR A 31 6.34 15.76 -0.21
CA TYR A 31 4.92 15.89 0.00
C TYR A 31 4.29 15.28 -1.24
N ALA A 32 3.77 14.06 -1.11
CA ALA A 32 2.81 13.54 -2.05
C ALA A 32 1.76 14.63 -2.23
N LYS A 33 1.65 15.16 -3.45
CA LYS A 33 0.58 16.09 -3.80
C LYS A 33 -0.70 15.33 -3.51
N ASP A 34 -1.46 15.76 -2.50
CA ASP A 34 -2.81 15.25 -2.27
C ASP A 34 -3.61 15.48 -3.55
N ASN A 35 -3.66 14.46 -4.41
CA ASN A 35 -4.48 14.45 -5.60
C ASN A 35 -5.91 14.31 -5.09
N ASN A 36 -6.59 15.46 -5.00
CA ASN A 36 -8.01 15.57 -4.67
C ASN A 36 -8.85 15.64 -5.95
N ASP A 37 -8.33 15.11 -7.07
CA ASP A 37 -9.11 15.03 -8.29
C ASP A 37 -10.30 14.08 -8.05
N LYS A 38 -11.46 14.49 -8.55
CA LYS A 38 -12.65 13.66 -8.57
C LYS A 38 -12.86 13.13 -9.99
N ILE A 39 -13.01 11.81 -10.10
CA ILE A 39 -13.12 11.10 -11.37
C ILE A 39 -14.56 10.59 -11.54
N LEU A 40 -15.13 10.82 -12.72
CA LEU A 40 -16.42 10.26 -13.10
C LEU A 40 -16.22 9.19 -14.18
N ILE A 41 -16.72 7.98 -13.94
CA ILE A 41 -16.87 6.94 -14.95
C ILE A 41 -18.34 6.93 -15.38
N LEU A 42 -18.59 7.33 -16.63
CA LEU A 42 -19.88 7.18 -17.30
C LEU A 42 -19.86 5.89 -18.12
N TYR A 43 -20.86 5.03 -17.95
CA TYR A 43 -20.94 3.77 -18.69
C TYR A 43 -22.33 3.46 -19.24
N ASP A 44 -22.43 2.78 -20.37
CA ASP A 44 -23.70 2.32 -20.95
C ASP A 44 -24.04 0.87 -20.55
N ALA A 45 -23.05 0.00 -20.53
CA ALA A 45 -23.11 -1.39 -20.11
C ALA A 45 -21.79 -1.80 -19.46
N TYR A 46 -21.83 -2.69 -18.47
CA TYR A 46 -20.62 -3.12 -17.76
C TYR A 46 -19.69 -3.99 -18.62
N LYS A 47 -20.25 -4.70 -19.60
CA LYS A 47 -19.50 -5.47 -20.59
C LYS A 47 -20.08 -5.41 -21.99
N GLN A 48 -19.27 -5.79 -22.98
CA GLN A 48 -19.78 -6.05 -24.34
C GLN A 48 -20.74 -7.25 -24.39
N TYR A 49 -21.73 -7.20 -25.29
CA TYR A 49 -22.63 -8.33 -25.53
C TYR A 49 -21.83 -9.55 -26.04
N GLY A 50 -21.93 -10.69 -25.33
CA GLY A 50 -21.12 -11.88 -25.61
C GLY A 50 -19.64 -11.77 -25.21
N GLY A 51 -19.22 -10.62 -24.68
CA GLY A 51 -17.88 -10.39 -24.14
C GLY A 51 -17.66 -11.18 -22.85
N LYS A 52 -16.44 -11.70 -22.68
CA LYS A 52 -16.03 -12.42 -21.47
C LYS A 52 -15.57 -11.47 -20.36
N ASN A 53 -15.05 -10.31 -20.72
CA ASN A 53 -14.40 -9.39 -19.79
C ASN A 53 -15.42 -8.40 -19.22
N ASN A 54 -15.20 -7.96 -17.98
CA ASN A 54 -15.93 -6.86 -17.37
C ASN A 54 -15.12 -5.57 -17.58
N GLU A 55 -15.34 -4.87 -18.70
CA GLU A 55 -14.59 -3.66 -19.04
C GLU A 55 -14.83 -2.53 -18.03
N LEU A 56 -16.05 -2.38 -17.50
CA LEU A 56 -16.33 -1.40 -16.44
C LEU A 56 -15.54 -1.71 -15.18
N GLY A 57 -15.50 -2.99 -14.79
CA GLY A 57 -14.77 -3.43 -13.62
C GLY A 57 -13.28 -3.12 -13.72
N TYR A 58 -12.70 -3.43 -14.87
CA TYR A 58 -11.31 -3.14 -15.18
C TYR A 58 -10.98 -1.64 -15.14
N ILE A 59 -11.80 -0.79 -15.77
CA ILE A 59 -11.62 0.68 -15.73
C ILE A 59 -11.77 1.20 -14.31
N ASN A 60 -12.70 0.66 -13.53
CA ASN A 60 -12.90 1.06 -12.13
C ASN A 60 -11.67 0.74 -11.27
N ASP A 61 -11.10 -0.47 -11.39
CA ASP A 61 -9.90 -0.86 -10.64
C ASP A 61 -8.74 0.09 -10.90
N MET A 62 -8.54 0.42 -12.18
CA MET A 62 -7.51 1.36 -12.60
C MET A 62 -7.76 2.73 -11.99
N ALA A 63 -9.01 3.21 -12.03
CA ALA A 63 -9.40 4.49 -11.47
C ALA A 63 -9.20 4.56 -9.96
N ILE A 64 -9.61 3.55 -9.18
CA ILE A 64 -9.46 3.58 -7.72
C ILE A 64 -8.00 3.45 -7.28
N SER A 65 -7.17 2.80 -8.10
CA SER A 65 -5.74 2.65 -7.82
C SER A 65 -5.00 4.00 -7.82
N THR A 66 -5.58 5.02 -8.46
CA THR A 66 -5.05 6.40 -8.56
C THR A 66 -5.05 7.17 -7.26
N GLY A 67 -5.73 6.66 -6.24
CA GLY A 67 -5.98 7.37 -5.01
C GLY A 67 -6.96 8.54 -5.14
N ASN A 68 -7.63 8.69 -6.28
CA ASN A 68 -8.69 9.67 -6.46
C ASN A 68 -10.06 9.14 -5.99
N LEU A 69 -11.00 10.06 -5.77
CA LEU A 69 -12.39 9.69 -5.50
C LEU A 69 -13.09 9.37 -6.83
N VAL A 70 -13.72 8.20 -6.92
CA VAL A 70 -14.30 7.68 -8.17
C VAL A 70 -15.81 7.50 -8.02
N ASP A 71 -16.58 8.23 -8.83
CA ASP A 71 -18.00 8.01 -9.04
C ASP A 71 -18.23 7.25 -10.34
N ILE A 72 -19.12 6.26 -10.32
CA ILE A 72 -19.56 5.48 -11.48
C ILE A 72 -21.03 5.79 -11.70
N VAL A 73 -21.42 6.17 -12.91
CA VAL A 73 -22.81 6.53 -13.22
C VAL A 73 -23.22 5.90 -14.55
N ASN A 74 -24.37 5.22 -14.56
CA ASN A 74 -24.95 4.74 -15.79
C ASN A 74 -25.36 5.95 -16.65
N ILE A 75 -24.99 5.97 -17.93
CA ILE A 75 -25.26 7.08 -18.85
C ILE A 75 -26.77 7.39 -18.93
N LYS A 76 -27.64 6.38 -18.80
CA LYS A 76 -29.10 6.57 -18.78
C LYS A 76 -29.58 7.36 -17.56
N SER A 77 -28.83 7.29 -16.46
CA SER A 77 -29.11 7.91 -15.17
C SER A 77 -28.33 9.21 -14.96
N TYR A 78 -27.62 9.68 -15.99
CA TYR A 78 -26.89 10.95 -15.98
C TYR A 78 -27.83 12.14 -15.67
N LYS A 79 -27.39 12.98 -14.73
CA LYS A 79 -28.07 14.22 -14.34
C LYS A 79 -27.39 15.42 -15.02
N ASP A 80 -28.19 16.30 -15.60
CA ASP A 80 -27.69 17.48 -16.30
C ASP A 80 -26.75 18.33 -15.42
N ASN A 81 -25.68 18.86 -16.00
CA ASN A 81 -24.62 19.63 -15.35
C ASN A 81 -23.80 18.89 -14.26
N SER A 82 -24.11 17.64 -13.92
CA SER A 82 -23.36 16.91 -12.87
C SER A 82 -21.88 16.70 -13.21
N ILE A 83 -21.56 16.68 -14.51
CA ILE A 83 -20.22 16.44 -15.04
C ILE A 83 -19.19 17.50 -14.61
N TYR A 84 -19.64 18.72 -14.30
CA TYR A 84 -18.76 19.83 -13.92
C TYR A 84 -18.26 19.74 -12.48
N ASN A 85 -18.73 18.77 -11.69
CA ASN A 85 -18.22 18.47 -10.36
C ASN A 85 -16.94 17.61 -10.36
N TYR A 86 -16.44 17.28 -11.54
CA TYR A 86 -15.34 16.35 -11.74
C TYR A 86 -14.20 17.02 -12.51
N ASN A 87 -12.99 16.58 -12.23
CA ASN A 87 -11.78 17.04 -12.93
C ASN A 87 -11.57 16.25 -14.21
N LYS A 88 -12.03 14.99 -14.21
CA LYS A 88 -11.77 13.99 -15.24
C LYS A 88 -12.98 13.11 -15.46
N ILE A 89 -13.23 12.76 -16.71
CA ILE A 89 -14.34 11.89 -17.10
C ILE A 89 -13.81 10.76 -17.95
N ILE A 90 -14.25 9.55 -17.65
CA ILE A 90 -14.08 8.37 -18.46
C ILE A 90 -15.46 8.01 -18.99
N ILE A 91 -15.57 7.85 -20.31
CA ILE A 91 -16.81 7.46 -20.97
C ILE A 91 -16.58 6.09 -21.58
N LEU A 92 -17.21 5.07 -21.00
CA LEU A 92 -17.23 3.70 -21.50
C LEU A 92 -18.50 3.48 -22.32
N CYS A 93 -18.34 3.22 -23.61
CA CYS A 93 -19.44 2.90 -24.52
C CYS A 93 -19.22 1.54 -25.19
N ASN A 94 -19.86 0.52 -24.64
CA ASN A 94 -19.85 -0.85 -25.15
C ASN A 94 -20.92 -1.09 -26.25
N LEU A 95 -21.98 -0.30 -26.27
CA LEU A 95 -23.11 -0.42 -27.20
C LEU A 95 -23.06 0.66 -28.29
N GLU A 96 -23.55 0.33 -29.47
CA GLU A 96 -23.79 1.34 -30.53
C GLU A 96 -25.01 2.19 -30.15
N GLY A 97 -24.95 3.49 -30.41
CA GLY A 97 -26.08 4.39 -30.14
C GLY A 97 -25.74 5.86 -30.20
N SER A 98 -26.71 6.70 -29.84
CA SER A 98 -26.49 8.14 -29.71
C SER A 98 -26.40 8.53 -28.24
N ILE A 99 -25.54 9.52 -27.95
CA ILE A 99 -25.44 10.11 -26.63
C ILE A 99 -26.60 11.08 -26.42
N LYS A 100 -27.25 11.00 -25.25
CA LYS A 100 -28.38 11.87 -24.88
C LYS A 100 -27.98 13.35 -25.01
N GLY A 101 -28.89 14.18 -25.52
CA GLY A 101 -28.65 15.60 -25.84
C GLY A 101 -27.99 16.39 -24.71
N ASP A 102 -28.50 16.29 -23.49
CA ASP A 102 -27.95 17.02 -22.33
C ASP A 102 -26.49 16.63 -22.04
N LEU A 103 -26.20 15.32 -22.03
CA LEU A 103 -24.85 14.80 -21.83
C LEU A 103 -23.92 15.24 -22.98
N ARG A 104 -24.38 15.16 -24.23
CA ARG A 104 -23.62 15.58 -25.41
C ARG A 104 -23.21 17.05 -25.32
N GLU A 105 -24.13 17.93 -24.96
CA GLU A 105 -23.83 19.37 -24.82
C GLU A 105 -22.89 19.65 -23.65
N ASN A 106 -23.00 18.89 -22.56
CA ASN A 106 -22.11 19.04 -21.42
C ASN A 106 -20.70 18.51 -21.69
N ILE A 107 -20.55 17.42 -22.45
CA ILE A 107 -19.25 16.91 -22.92
C ILE A 107 -18.52 18.00 -23.72
N LYS A 108 -19.19 18.66 -24.67
CA LYS A 108 -18.59 19.72 -25.51
C LYS A 108 -18.13 20.93 -24.70
N LYS A 109 -18.81 21.25 -23.62
CA LYS A 109 -18.52 22.39 -22.72
C LYS A 109 -17.54 22.04 -21.61
N PHE A 110 -17.26 20.77 -21.38
CA PHE A 110 -16.40 20.33 -20.30
C PHE A 110 -14.94 20.71 -20.56
N ASN A 111 -14.31 21.35 -19.57
CA ASN A 111 -12.96 21.90 -19.67
C ASN A 111 -11.87 20.99 -19.09
N GLY A 112 -12.25 19.90 -18.41
CA GLY A 112 -11.32 18.89 -17.90
C GLY A 112 -10.93 17.86 -18.97
N ASP A 113 -10.26 16.80 -18.54
CA ASP A 113 -9.79 15.74 -19.43
C ASP A 113 -10.89 14.69 -19.64
N ILE A 114 -11.10 14.29 -20.89
CA ILE A 114 -12.07 13.26 -21.27
C ILE A 114 -11.31 12.09 -21.88
N PHE A 115 -11.55 10.90 -21.33
CA PHE A 115 -11.06 9.66 -21.90
C PHE A 115 -12.22 8.79 -22.33
N TRP A 116 -12.26 8.50 -23.61
CA TRP A 116 -13.33 7.74 -24.23
C TRP A 116 -12.86 6.34 -24.57
N VAL A 117 -13.59 5.35 -24.09
CA VAL A 117 -13.32 3.93 -24.34
C VAL A 117 -14.48 3.32 -25.10
N GLY A 118 -14.23 2.88 -26.32
CA GLY A 118 -15.21 2.20 -27.16
C GLY A 118 -15.94 3.09 -28.16
N LYS A 119 -17.23 2.84 -28.33
CA LYS A 119 -18.05 3.30 -29.46
C LYS A 119 -18.59 4.72 -29.26
N ASN A 120 -19.28 5.25 -30.25
CA ASN A 120 -20.02 6.52 -30.20
C ASN A 120 -19.18 7.79 -29.95
N TYR A 121 -17.88 7.78 -30.24
CA TYR A 121 -16.98 8.93 -30.03
C TYR A 121 -16.84 9.87 -31.23
N ASP A 122 -17.30 9.46 -32.43
CA ASP A 122 -17.00 10.11 -33.70
C ASP A 122 -17.34 11.61 -33.73
N GLU A 123 -18.48 12.00 -33.15
CA GLU A 123 -18.91 13.41 -33.10
C GLU A 123 -18.01 14.29 -32.21
N PHE A 124 -17.21 13.68 -31.32
CA PHE A 124 -16.35 14.38 -30.38
C PHE A 124 -14.87 14.38 -30.80
N LYS A 125 -14.52 13.81 -31.96
CA LYS A 125 -13.13 13.73 -32.48
C LYS A 125 -12.38 15.06 -32.54
N SER A 126 -13.09 16.17 -32.70
CA SER A 126 -12.51 17.51 -32.79
C SER A 126 -12.21 18.15 -31.43
N GLN A 127 -12.60 17.51 -30.32
CA GLN A 127 -12.46 18.08 -28.98
C GLN A 127 -11.02 17.98 -28.47
N LYS A 128 -10.42 19.13 -28.14
CA LYS A 128 -8.98 19.26 -27.83
C LYS A 128 -8.47 18.41 -26.66
N LYS A 129 -9.31 18.13 -25.67
CA LYS A 129 -8.96 17.38 -24.44
C LYS A 129 -9.58 15.99 -24.37
N LEU A 130 -9.91 15.42 -25.53
CA LEU A 130 -10.45 14.08 -25.63
C LEU A 130 -9.39 13.12 -26.16
N SER A 131 -9.17 12.05 -25.41
CA SER A 131 -8.40 10.88 -25.85
C SER A 131 -9.34 9.71 -26.07
N HIS A 132 -9.07 8.87 -27.07
CA HIS A 132 -9.92 7.74 -27.42
C HIS A 132 -9.12 6.44 -27.53
N ILE A 133 -9.73 5.35 -27.08
CA ILE A 133 -9.22 3.97 -27.16
C ILE A 133 -10.36 3.07 -27.66
N ASN A 134 -10.13 2.26 -28.68
CA ASN A 134 -11.09 1.23 -29.07
C ASN A 134 -11.14 0.13 -28.02
N LEU A 135 -12.30 -0.51 -27.87
CA LEU A 135 -12.43 -1.63 -26.92
C LEU A 135 -11.55 -2.83 -27.29
N ASP A 136 -11.42 -3.14 -28.59
CA ASP A 136 -10.57 -4.23 -29.05
C ASP A 136 -9.08 -3.96 -28.81
N ASP A 137 -8.73 -2.68 -28.59
CA ASP A 137 -7.37 -2.23 -28.31
C ASP A 137 -7.09 -2.15 -26.80
N LEU A 138 -8.01 -2.54 -25.90
CA LEU A 138 -7.73 -2.62 -24.46
C LEU A 138 -6.72 -3.74 -24.20
N ASN A 139 -5.45 -3.35 -24.04
CA ASN A 139 -4.31 -4.22 -23.83
C ASN A 139 -3.26 -3.47 -22.98
N SER A 140 -2.14 -4.12 -22.69
CA SER A 140 -1.09 -3.54 -21.82
C SER A 140 -0.45 -2.25 -22.34
N SER A 141 -0.52 -1.95 -23.64
CA SER A 141 0.00 -0.68 -24.18
C SER A 141 -1.00 0.49 -24.07
N THR A 142 -2.29 0.19 -23.99
CA THR A 142 -3.36 1.17 -23.75
C THR A 142 -3.60 1.40 -22.26
N GLU A 143 -3.22 0.46 -21.39
CA GLU A 143 -3.13 0.64 -19.94
C GLU A 143 -2.33 1.88 -19.57
N GLU A 144 -1.11 2.05 -20.08
CA GLU A 144 -0.29 3.22 -19.75
C GLU A 144 -0.96 4.54 -20.15
N LYS A 145 -1.71 4.55 -21.27
CA LYS A 145 -2.48 5.72 -21.72
C LYS A 145 -3.69 5.97 -20.82
N LEU A 146 -4.38 4.92 -20.39
CA LEU A 146 -5.49 5.01 -19.42
C LEU A 146 -4.97 5.46 -18.05
N PHE A 147 -3.87 4.93 -17.55
CA PHE A 147 -3.25 5.40 -16.32
C PHE A 147 -2.88 6.88 -16.42
N SER A 148 -2.23 7.28 -17.51
CA SER A 148 -1.92 8.69 -17.77
C SER A 148 -3.18 9.56 -17.75
N ALA A 149 -4.31 9.05 -18.30
CA ALA A 149 -5.62 9.69 -18.23
C ALA A 149 -6.03 10.05 -16.82
N PHE A 150 -5.96 9.07 -15.93
CA PHE A 150 -6.41 9.21 -14.56
C PHE A 150 -5.52 10.17 -13.74
N GLY A 151 -4.41 10.66 -14.29
CA GLY A 151 -3.55 11.70 -13.66
C GLY A 151 -2.25 11.19 -13.13
N TYR A 152 -1.83 10.03 -13.62
CA TYR A 152 -0.51 9.50 -13.34
C TYR A 152 0.52 10.11 -14.29
N ILE A 153 1.53 10.77 -13.71
CA ILE A 153 2.74 11.15 -14.42
C ILE A 153 3.94 10.66 -13.59
N ASN A 154 4.64 9.67 -14.14
CA ASN A 154 6.04 9.30 -13.88
C ASN A 154 6.51 8.60 -12.59
N ASP A 155 5.71 8.38 -11.54
CA ASP A 155 6.14 7.58 -10.38
C ASP A 155 5.19 6.42 -10.08
N PHE A 156 4.92 5.59 -11.08
CA PHE A 156 4.37 4.26 -10.79
C PHE A 156 5.48 3.46 -10.10
N ASN A 157 5.40 3.33 -8.78
CA ASN A 157 6.10 2.23 -8.13
C ASN A 157 5.38 0.96 -8.58
N LYS A 158 5.91 0.30 -9.64
CA LYS A 158 5.50 -1.04 -10.13
C LYS A 158 5.84 -2.05 -9.05
N ASN A 159 5.12 -1.92 -7.95
CA ASN A 159 5.37 -2.57 -6.69
C ASN A 159 4.88 -4.00 -6.82
N ARG A 160 5.80 -4.93 -6.65
CA ARG A 160 5.50 -6.35 -6.70
C ARG A 160 5.79 -6.92 -5.34
N TYR A 161 4.82 -7.56 -4.73
CA TYR A 161 4.99 -8.22 -3.45
C TYR A 161 4.86 -9.72 -3.65
N ILE A 162 5.61 -10.50 -2.88
CA ILE A 162 5.31 -11.92 -2.75
C ILE A 162 4.37 -12.11 -1.57
N LEU A 163 3.33 -12.92 -1.75
CA LEU A 163 2.29 -13.14 -0.76
C LEU A 163 2.12 -14.64 -0.50
N ILE A 164 2.14 -15.04 0.77
CA ILE A 164 1.71 -16.37 1.20
C ILE A 164 0.23 -16.27 1.55
N ASP A 165 -0.62 -16.95 0.77
CA ASP A 165 -2.07 -16.84 0.88
C ASP A 165 -2.67 -18.00 1.69
N ASN A 166 -3.94 -17.85 2.08
CA ASN A 166 -4.69 -18.89 2.78
C ASN A 166 -4.02 -19.36 4.10
N VAL A 167 -3.39 -18.43 4.83
CA VAL A 167 -2.81 -18.73 6.15
C VAL A 167 -3.92 -18.73 7.19
N THR A 168 -4.13 -19.90 7.82
CA THR A 168 -5.19 -20.13 8.83
C THR A 168 -4.61 -20.86 10.05
N PRO A 169 -5.31 -20.87 11.20
CA PRO A 169 -4.85 -21.62 12.38
C PRO A 169 -4.72 -23.14 12.19
N PHE A 170 -5.27 -23.70 11.11
CA PHE A 170 -5.36 -25.15 10.89
C PHE A 170 -4.32 -25.70 9.92
N ILE A 171 -3.40 -24.87 9.43
CA ILE A 171 -2.32 -25.28 8.53
C ILE A 171 -1.18 -25.98 9.29
N ASP A 172 -0.26 -26.58 8.54
CA ASP A 172 1.04 -26.98 9.09
C ASP A 172 1.90 -25.73 9.37
N LEU A 173 1.97 -25.37 10.65
CA LEU A 173 2.73 -24.22 11.14
C LEU A 173 4.25 -24.38 10.96
N ASN A 174 4.78 -25.61 10.96
CA ASN A 174 6.22 -25.81 10.78
C ASN A 174 6.62 -25.56 9.32
N ASP A 175 5.81 -26.05 8.38
CA ASP A 175 6.01 -25.80 6.95
C ASP A 175 5.90 -24.29 6.63
N LEU A 176 4.99 -23.55 7.29
CA LEU A 176 4.93 -22.09 7.19
C LEU A 176 6.21 -21.41 7.75
N VAL A 177 6.72 -21.85 8.90
CA VAL A 177 7.98 -21.34 9.48
C VAL A 177 9.17 -21.58 8.54
N ASP A 178 9.23 -22.73 7.87
CA ASP A 178 10.27 -23.03 6.88
C ASP A 178 10.20 -22.10 5.67
N LYS A 179 8.99 -21.82 5.16
CA LYS A 179 8.77 -20.84 4.07
C LYS A 179 9.18 -19.42 4.48
N ILE A 180 8.76 -18.97 5.66
CA ILE A 180 9.15 -17.66 6.23
C ILE A 180 10.68 -17.57 6.35
N SER A 181 11.30 -18.61 6.91
CA SER A 181 12.75 -18.68 7.11
C SER A 181 13.50 -18.60 5.79
N TYR A 182 13.00 -19.30 4.75
CA TYR A 182 13.59 -19.23 3.42
C TYR A 182 13.51 -17.82 2.82
N LEU A 183 12.36 -17.16 2.87
CA LEU A 183 12.23 -15.78 2.36
C LEU A 183 13.17 -14.82 3.10
N TYR A 184 13.18 -14.88 4.43
CA TYR A 184 14.05 -14.06 5.27
C TYR A 184 15.54 -14.27 4.98
N GLN A 185 15.99 -15.53 4.89
CA GLN A 185 17.38 -15.87 4.57
C GLN A 185 17.82 -15.38 3.19
N ASN A 186 16.88 -15.25 2.25
CA ASN A 186 17.14 -14.69 0.92
C ASN A 186 16.92 -13.17 0.85
N GLY A 187 16.67 -12.51 1.99
CA GLY A 187 16.45 -11.06 2.06
C GLY A 187 15.14 -10.60 1.40
N ILE A 188 14.18 -11.51 1.21
CA ILE A 188 12.89 -11.23 0.59
C ILE A 188 11.89 -10.90 1.70
N GLN A 189 11.39 -9.67 1.70
CA GLN A 189 10.27 -9.27 2.54
C GLN A 189 8.97 -9.60 1.84
N PHE A 190 7.94 -9.95 2.60
CA PHE A 190 6.77 -10.65 2.07
C PHE A 190 5.50 -10.28 2.80
N VAL A 191 4.37 -10.65 2.21
CA VAL A 191 3.04 -10.47 2.78
C VAL A 191 2.48 -11.82 3.21
N ILE A 192 1.80 -11.88 4.34
CA ILE A 192 0.95 -13.01 4.73
C ILE A 192 -0.49 -12.54 4.76
N SER A 193 -1.35 -13.20 3.99
CA SER A 193 -2.79 -13.00 4.09
C SER A 193 -3.42 -14.02 5.04
N THR A 194 -4.07 -13.50 6.08
CA THR A 194 -4.64 -14.32 7.15
C THR A 194 -6.13 -14.10 7.35
N ILE A 195 -6.88 -15.17 7.60
CA ILE A 195 -8.31 -15.07 7.95
C ILE A 195 -8.52 -14.50 9.36
N PRO A 196 -9.61 -13.78 9.66
CA PRO A 196 -9.91 -13.34 11.01
C PRO A 196 -10.29 -14.54 11.86
N VAL A 197 -9.72 -14.62 13.07
CA VAL A 197 -10.08 -15.63 14.07
C VAL A 197 -11.00 -14.96 15.09
N PHE A 198 -12.29 -15.26 15.04
CA PHE A 198 -13.31 -14.65 15.91
C PHE A 198 -13.97 -15.64 16.89
N GLU A 199 -13.57 -16.92 16.84
CA GLU A 199 -14.01 -17.97 17.77
C GLU A 199 -12.81 -18.73 18.34
N ASN A 200 -12.98 -19.36 19.51
CA ASN A 200 -11.98 -20.22 20.16
C ASN A 200 -10.59 -19.55 20.33
N THR A 201 -10.60 -18.24 20.57
CA THR A 201 -9.39 -17.38 20.61
C THR A 201 -8.45 -17.71 21.77
N ASN A 202 -8.93 -18.41 22.79
CA ASN A 202 -8.16 -18.83 23.96
C ASN A 202 -7.48 -20.20 23.80
N PHE A 203 -7.68 -20.89 22.66
CA PHE A 203 -7.12 -22.22 22.45
C PHE A 203 -5.62 -22.17 22.16
N ASN A 204 -4.90 -23.24 22.55
CA ASN A 204 -3.47 -23.39 22.25
C ASN A 204 -3.15 -23.29 20.75
N ALA A 205 -4.08 -23.68 19.88
CA ALA A 205 -3.95 -23.52 18.44
C ALA A 205 -3.82 -22.04 18.05
N MET A 206 -4.67 -21.15 18.61
CA MET A 206 -4.60 -19.71 18.35
C MET A 206 -3.28 -19.12 18.88
N LYS A 207 -2.84 -19.51 20.08
CA LYS A 207 -1.56 -19.03 20.64
C LYS A 207 -0.38 -19.37 19.76
N ARG A 208 -0.26 -20.65 19.35
CA ARG A 208 0.80 -21.13 18.45
C ARG A 208 0.72 -20.46 17.08
N TYR A 209 -0.48 -20.27 16.58
CA TYR A 209 -0.71 -19.60 15.31
C TYR A 209 -0.25 -18.13 15.35
N ALA A 210 -0.67 -17.37 16.36
CA ALA A 210 -0.25 -16.00 16.55
C ALA A 210 1.27 -15.87 16.79
N GLU A 211 1.88 -16.82 17.49
CA GLU A 211 3.34 -16.90 17.63
C GLU A 211 4.04 -17.02 16.28
N VAL A 212 3.54 -17.83 15.35
CA VAL A 212 4.09 -17.92 13.98
C VAL A 212 3.89 -16.63 13.19
N LEU A 213 2.77 -15.92 13.39
CA LEU A 213 2.56 -14.61 12.76
C LEU A 213 3.53 -13.55 13.31
N ARG A 214 3.76 -13.51 14.64
CA ARG A 214 4.80 -12.65 15.24
C ARG A 214 6.20 -13.03 14.76
N TYR A 215 6.46 -14.33 14.57
CA TYR A 215 7.70 -14.81 13.97
C TYR A 215 7.90 -14.29 12.54
N ALA A 216 6.82 -14.20 11.76
CA ALA A 216 6.83 -13.61 10.43
C ALA A 216 7.09 -12.11 10.47
N GLU A 217 6.38 -11.36 11.33
CA GLU A 217 6.58 -9.90 11.49
C GLU A 217 8.03 -9.56 11.86
N ALA A 218 8.62 -10.31 12.79
CA ALA A 218 10.03 -10.15 13.19
C ALA A 218 11.04 -10.50 12.08
N ARG A 219 10.59 -11.08 10.96
CA ARG A 219 11.41 -11.53 9.82
C ARG A 219 11.02 -10.85 8.51
N GLY A 220 10.43 -9.66 8.58
CA GLY A 220 10.09 -8.87 7.38
C GLY A 220 8.80 -9.33 6.69
N GLY A 221 7.97 -10.11 7.39
CA GLY A 221 6.60 -10.39 7.00
C GLY A 221 5.69 -9.22 7.35
N THR A 222 4.79 -8.85 6.44
CA THR A 222 3.70 -7.91 6.68
C THR A 222 2.38 -8.69 6.72
N ILE A 223 1.64 -8.58 7.81
CA ILE A 223 0.37 -9.29 7.97
C ILE A 223 -0.75 -8.43 7.37
N ILE A 224 -1.63 -9.04 6.58
CA ILE A 224 -2.88 -8.43 6.11
C ILE A 224 -4.05 -9.33 6.49
N MET A 225 -5.20 -8.73 6.80
CA MET A 225 -6.37 -9.47 7.23
C MET A 225 -7.32 -9.67 6.06
N ARG A 226 -7.51 -10.93 5.68
CA ARG A 226 -8.52 -11.36 4.72
C ARG A 226 -9.93 -11.18 5.28
N ASN A 227 -10.90 -11.08 4.41
CA ASN A 227 -12.31 -11.24 4.79
C ASN A 227 -12.57 -12.60 5.47
N PRO A 228 -13.50 -12.71 6.45
CA PRO A 228 -13.91 -14.01 6.98
C PRO A 228 -14.39 -14.95 5.87
N TYR A 229 -14.22 -16.26 6.09
CA TYR A 229 -14.85 -17.26 5.24
C TYR A 229 -16.37 -17.07 5.26
N LEU A 230 -16.97 -17.02 4.07
CA LEU A 230 -18.40 -16.88 3.91
C LEU A 230 -18.95 -18.21 3.42
N GLU A 231 -19.82 -18.84 4.20
CA GLU A 231 -20.60 -20.00 3.72
C GLU A 231 -21.68 -19.58 2.70
N ASN A 232 -22.08 -18.31 2.72
CA ASN A 232 -23.07 -17.71 1.83
C ASN A 232 -22.51 -16.44 1.19
N GLU A 233 -22.46 -16.39 -0.14
CA GLU A 233 -21.98 -15.23 -0.92
C GLU A 233 -22.78 -13.95 -0.62
N ASN A 234 -24.04 -14.10 -0.20
CA ASN A 234 -24.95 -13.02 0.19
C ASN A 234 -25.02 -12.81 1.70
N ALA A 235 -23.97 -13.17 2.45
CA ALA A 235 -23.90 -12.88 3.87
C ALA A 235 -24.14 -11.36 4.13
N PRO A 236 -24.95 -11.00 5.16
CA PRO A 236 -25.19 -9.61 5.51
C PRO A 236 -23.88 -8.88 5.82
N ALA A 237 -23.75 -7.64 5.34
CA ALA A 237 -22.55 -6.84 5.60
C ALA A 237 -22.27 -6.64 7.09
N GLU A 238 -23.32 -6.48 7.91
CA GLU A 238 -23.18 -6.30 9.35
C GLU A 238 -22.44 -7.48 10.01
N ASP A 239 -22.78 -8.72 9.63
CA ASP A 239 -22.12 -9.92 10.17
C ASP A 239 -20.65 -9.98 9.76
N ILE A 240 -20.35 -9.64 8.51
CA ILE A 240 -18.99 -9.62 7.97
C ILE A 240 -18.15 -8.57 8.68
N ILE A 241 -18.69 -7.35 8.81
CA ILE A 241 -18.05 -6.23 9.50
C ILE A 241 -17.78 -6.61 10.96
N SER A 242 -18.77 -7.17 11.66
CA SER A 242 -18.65 -7.60 13.04
C SER A 242 -17.53 -8.63 13.23
N LYS A 243 -17.51 -9.67 12.39
CA LYS A 243 -16.44 -10.70 12.40
C LYS A 243 -15.06 -10.12 12.10
N CYS A 244 -14.96 -9.18 11.17
CA CYS A 244 -13.72 -8.45 10.90
C CYS A 244 -13.25 -7.66 12.13
N ILE A 245 -14.14 -6.94 12.81
CA ILE A 245 -13.79 -6.16 14.01
C ILE A 245 -13.31 -7.09 15.14
N ILE A 246 -14.04 -8.17 15.42
CA ILE A 246 -13.68 -9.14 16.47
C ILE A 246 -12.35 -9.82 16.13
N GLY A 247 -12.20 -10.33 14.91
CA GLY A 247 -10.98 -10.99 14.48
C GLY A 247 -9.76 -10.08 14.49
N TYR A 248 -9.93 -8.82 14.09
CA TYR A 248 -8.89 -7.81 14.17
C TYR A 248 -8.44 -7.56 15.61
N LYS A 249 -9.41 -7.38 16.52
CA LYS A 249 -9.13 -7.18 17.95
C LYS A 249 -8.36 -8.36 18.54
N ASN A 250 -8.74 -9.59 18.18
CA ASN A 250 -8.04 -10.79 18.63
C ASN A 250 -6.58 -10.83 18.14
N TYR A 251 -6.29 -10.36 16.92
CA TYR A 251 -4.90 -10.23 16.47
C TYR A 251 -4.12 -9.23 17.30
N LEU A 252 -4.68 -8.05 17.55
CA LEU A 252 -4.03 -7.02 18.37
C LEU A 252 -3.76 -7.52 19.80
N ASP A 253 -4.69 -8.29 20.38
CA ASP A 253 -4.53 -8.88 21.72
C ASP A 253 -3.38 -9.87 21.79
N TYR A 254 -3.04 -10.51 20.67
CA TYR A 254 -1.88 -11.38 20.53
C TYR A 254 -0.65 -10.67 19.94
N TRP A 255 -0.66 -9.35 19.88
CA TRP A 255 0.42 -8.53 19.29
C TRP A 255 0.76 -8.95 17.86
N VAL A 256 -0.25 -9.25 17.06
CA VAL A 256 -0.18 -9.41 15.62
C VAL A 256 -0.87 -8.19 15.01
N TYR A 257 -0.26 -7.55 14.02
CA TYR A 257 -0.70 -6.24 13.54
C TYR A 257 -1.06 -6.26 12.06
N PRO A 258 -2.28 -6.67 11.69
CA PRO A 258 -2.70 -6.63 10.29
C PRO A 258 -2.82 -5.18 9.79
N VAL A 259 -2.06 -4.83 8.75
CA VAL A 259 -1.94 -3.44 8.27
C VAL A 259 -2.82 -3.10 7.07
N ALA A 260 -3.53 -4.08 6.50
CA ALA A 260 -4.41 -3.88 5.36
C ALA A 260 -5.54 -4.92 5.33
N LEU A 261 -6.54 -4.67 4.49
CA LEU A 261 -7.65 -5.59 4.24
C LEU A 261 -7.43 -6.35 2.91
N ASP A 262 -7.59 -7.67 2.93
CA ASP A 262 -7.64 -8.53 1.74
C ASP A 262 -9.11 -8.90 1.46
N ILE A 263 -9.69 -8.31 0.41
CA ILE A 263 -11.13 -8.31 0.15
C ILE A 263 -11.47 -8.91 -1.22
N PRO A 264 -12.66 -9.53 -1.36
CA PRO A 264 -13.22 -9.84 -2.66
C PRO A 264 -13.47 -8.58 -3.48
N LYS A 265 -13.12 -8.61 -4.76
CA LYS A 265 -13.34 -7.49 -5.69
C LYS A 265 -14.81 -7.06 -5.80
N SER A 266 -15.75 -7.98 -5.65
CA SER A 266 -17.19 -7.69 -5.65
C SER A 266 -17.62 -6.70 -4.57
N TYR A 267 -16.85 -6.54 -3.48
CA TYR A 267 -17.18 -5.60 -2.40
C TYR A 267 -17.09 -4.14 -2.86
N LEU A 268 -16.28 -3.85 -3.89
CA LEU A 268 -16.17 -2.52 -4.48
C LEU A 268 -17.49 -2.04 -5.11
N TYR A 269 -18.48 -2.92 -5.32
CA TYR A 269 -19.76 -2.59 -5.94
C TYR A 269 -20.94 -2.80 -5.00
N ARG A 270 -20.68 -2.89 -3.69
CA ARG A 270 -21.66 -3.16 -2.64
C ARG A 270 -21.77 -1.96 -1.69
N ASP A 271 -22.92 -1.28 -1.72
CA ASP A 271 -23.16 -0.13 -0.84
C ASP A 271 -23.13 -0.52 0.65
N ASP A 272 -23.62 -1.71 0.98
CA ASP A 272 -23.62 -2.26 2.33
C ASP A 272 -22.20 -2.56 2.86
N MET A 273 -21.21 -2.73 1.97
CA MET A 273 -19.79 -2.96 2.33
C MET A 273 -18.98 -1.69 2.53
N LYS A 274 -19.48 -0.51 2.12
CA LYS A 274 -18.78 0.78 2.30
C LYS A 274 -18.29 1.04 3.73
N PRO A 275 -19.05 0.71 4.79
CA PRO A 275 -18.56 0.88 6.16
C PRO A 275 -17.28 0.09 6.44
N LEU A 276 -17.15 -1.15 5.94
CA LEU A 276 -15.92 -1.95 6.06
C LEU A 276 -14.78 -1.34 5.25
N LEU A 277 -15.05 -1.05 3.98
CA LEU A 277 -14.05 -0.53 3.05
C LEU A 277 -13.50 0.83 3.51
N SER A 278 -14.29 1.61 4.27
CA SER A 278 -13.85 2.90 4.81
C SER A 278 -12.88 2.76 5.99
N LYS A 279 -12.73 1.54 6.52
CA LYS A 279 -11.84 1.23 7.64
C LYS A 279 -10.39 1.06 7.22
N SER A 280 -10.07 1.01 5.93
CA SER A 280 -8.70 0.92 5.47
C SER A 280 -8.47 1.80 4.25
N ASN A 281 -7.33 2.49 4.21
CA ASN A 281 -6.87 3.16 2.99
C ASN A 281 -6.04 2.22 2.09
N THR A 282 -5.74 1.00 2.54
CA THR A 282 -4.99 -0.01 1.77
C THR A 282 -5.78 -1.28 1.65
N ILE A 283 -5.96 -1.74 0.41
CA ILE A 283 -6.69 -2.96 0.09
C ILE A 283 -5.89 -3.86 -0.83
N PHE A 284 -5.98 -5.16 -0.58
CA PHE A 284 -5.56 -6.22 -1.48
C PHE A 284 -6.82 -6.79 -2.12
N LEU A 285 -6.89 -6.79 -3.45
CA LEU A 285 -8.05 -7.25 -4.20
C LEU A 285 -7.85 -8.68 -4.64
N GLN A 286 -8.75 -9.57 -4.24
CA GLN A 286 -8.75 -10.95 -4.69
C GLN A 286 -9.22 -11.04 -6.14
N GLU A 287 -8.53 -11.87 -6.93
CA GLU A 287 -9.08 -12.35 -8.19
C GLU A 287 -10.45 -12.98 -7.94
N ALA A 288 -11.48 -12.45 -8.59
CA ALA A 288 -12.82 -13.02 -8.58
C ALA A 288 -13.11 -13.60 -9.96
N GLU A 289 -13.64 -14.83 -10.02
CA GLU A 289 -14.04 -15.47 -11.28
C GLU A 289 -15.21 -14.73 -11.96
N ASP A 290 -16.07 -14.04 -11.17
CA ASP A 290 -17.10 -13.14 -11.67
C ASP A 290 -17.45 -12.08 -10.60
N THR A 291 -17.38 -10.79 -10.94
CA THR A 291 -17.89 -9.70 -10.07
C THR A 291 -19.42 -9.60 -10.11
N GLY A 292 -20.07 -10.47 -10.88
CA GLY A 292 -21.51 -10.43 -11.15
C GLY A 292 -21.89 -9.32 -12.12
N ILE A 293 -23.20 -9.20 -12.35
CA ILE A 293 -23.78 -8.15 -13.18
C ILE A 293 -23.72 -6.82 -12.42
N LEU A 294 -22.94 -5.86 -12.93
CA LEU A 294 -22.90 -4.50 -12.39
C LEU A 294 -24.05 -3.67 -12.95
N ASP A 295 -25.18 -3.67 -12.25
CA ASP A 295 -26.38 -2.92 -12.60
C ASP A 295 -26.81 -1.96 -11.48
N PHE A 296 -26.28 -0.74 -11.51
CA PHE A 296 -26.65 0.33 -10.59
C PHE A 296 -26.76 1.67 -11.35
N ASN A 297 -27.62 2.56 -10.87
CA ASN A 297 -27.78 3.89 -11.48
C ASN A 297 -26.55 4.77 -11.26
N SER A 298 -26.02 4.73 -10.04
CA SER A 298 -24.84 5.47 -9.63
C SER A 298 -24.20 4.76 -8.44
N PHE A 299 -22.88 4.76 -8.38
CA PHE A 299 -22.08 4.22 -7.29
C PHE A 299 -20.89 5.14 -7.03
N GLN A 300 -20.42 5.20 -5.79
CA GLN A 300 -19.22 5.94 -5.41
C GLN A 300 -18.32 5.00 -4.64
N ASN A 301 -17.08 4.84 -5.09
CA ASN A 301 -16.08 4.06 -4.37
C ASN A 301 -15.53 4.84 -3.18
N ASN A 302 -14.99 4.10 -2.21
CA ASN A 302 -14.14 4.70 -1.20
C ASN A 302 -12.79 5.13 -1.79
N LYS A 303 -12.15 6.12 -1.16
CA LYS A 303 -10.81 6.57 -1.52
C LYS A 303 -9.78 5.64 -0.88
N PHE A 304 -8.89 5.07 -1.68
CA PHE A 304 -7.80 4.20 -1.21
C PHE A 304 -6.45 4.83 -1.54
N SER A 305 -5.52 4.85 -0.60
CA SER A 305 -4.13 5.25 -0.87
C SER A 305 -3.38 4.16 -1.65
N ASN A 306 -3.68 2.89 -1.37
CA ASN A 306 -3.03 1.75 -1.99
C ASN A 306 -4.07 0.70 -2.39
N VAL A 307 -4.10 0.38 -3.68
CA VAL A 307 -4.86 -0.75 -4.22
C VAL A 307 -3.85 -1.73 -4.79
N ILE A 308 -3.85 -2.96 -4.28
CA ILE A 308 -2.89 -4.01 -4.67
C ILE A 308 -3.66 -5.19 -5.25
N GLN A 309 -3.45 -5.48 -6.53
CA GLN A 309 -4.10 -6.61 -7.20
C GLN A 309 -3.43 -7.92 -6.77
N LYS A 310 -4.18 -8.92 -6.32
CA LYS A 310 -3.63 -10.25 -6.07
C LYS A 310 -3.68 -11.07 -7.34
N ILE A 311 -2.54 -11.63 -7.75
CA ILE A 311 -2.44 -12.50 -8.93
C ILE A 311 -1.85 -13.85 -8.50
N ASN A 312 -2.48 -14.95 -8.90
CA ASN A 312 -1.94 -16.27 -8.64
C ASN A 312 -0.64 -16.43 -9.45
N TYR A 313 0.43 -16.96 -8.82
CA TYR A 313 1.69 -17.20 -9.51
C TYR A 313 1.54 -18.04 -10.81
N GLU A 314 0.54 -18.92 -10.89
CA GLU A 314 0.23 -19.74 -12.06
C GLU A 314 -0.35 -18.94 -13.23
N ASN A 315 -1.07 -17.86 -12.94
CA ASN A 315 -1.73 -17.01 -13.92
C ASN A 315 -0.81 -15.98 -14.56
N ILE A 316 0.46 -15.93 -14.13
CA ILE A 316 1.40 -14.96 -14.64
C ILE A 316 1.86 -15.31 -16.06
N ASP A 317 1.60 -14.39 -17.00
CA ASP A 317 2.21 -14.43 -18.33
C ASP A 317 3.71 -14.17 -18.23
N LYS A 318 4.50 -15.22 -18.53
CA LYS A 318 5.97 -15.19 -18.46
C LYS A 318 6.61 -14.18 -19.40
N ASN A 319 5.92 -13.76 -20.45
CA ASN A 319 6.41 -12.75 -21.38
C ASN A 319 6.18 -11.32 -20.87
N LYS A 320 5.32 -11.15 -19.85
CA LYS A 320 4.89 -9.86 -19.29
C LYS A 320 5.32 -9.66 -17.84
N TYR A 321 6.37 -10.33 -17.39
CA TYR A 321 6.86 -10.22 -16.01
C TYR A 321 7.24 -8.78 -15.56
N LYS A 322 7.39 -7.86 -16.52
CA LYS A 322 7.75 -6.44 -16.31
C LYS A 322 6.54 -5.50 -16.29
N ASP A 323 5.35 -6.00 -16.63
CA ASP A 323 4.17 -5.18 -16.89
C ASP A 323 3.17 -5.21 -15.73
N PHE A 324 3.58 -5.71 -14.56
CA PHE A 324 2.69 -5.70 -13.40
C PHE A 324 2.52 -4.30 -12.83
N GLU A 325 1.27 -4.03 -12.52
CA GLU A 325 0.84 -2.93 -11.68
C GLU A 325 1.30 -3.14 -10.23
N ASN A 326 0.70 -2.39 -9.30
CA ASN A 326 0.85 -2.65 -7.88
C ASN A 326 0.20 -4.02 -7.56
N THR A 327 1.01 -5.06 -7.46
CA THR A 327 0.55 -6.45 -7.48
C THR A 327 1.16 -7.25 -6.34
N ALA A 328 0.35 -8.13 -5.75
CA ALA A 328 0.80 -9.19 -4.85
C ALA A 328 0.70 -10.53 -5.58
N ILE A 329 1.86 -11.10 -5.93
CA ILE A 329 1.97 -12.44 -6.50
C ILE A 329 1.79 -13.43 -5.36
N PHE A 330 0.66 -14.13 -5.35
CA PHE A 330 0.33 -15.02 -4.26
C PHE A 330 0.65 -16.49 -4.58
N ILE A 331 1.09 -17.20 -3.54
CA ILE A 331 1.30 -18.64 -3.53
C ILE A 331 0.47 -19.18 -2.36
N ASP A 332 -0.42 -20.14 -2.64
CA ASP A 332 -1.24 -20.77 -1.61
C ASP A 332 -0.35 -21.50 -0.59
N ASN A 333 -0.63 -21.33 0.71
CA ASN A 333 0.12 -22.01 1.75
C ASN A 333 0.07 -23.55 1.66
N LYS A 334 -0.91 -24.15 0.99
CA LYS A 334 -0.96 -25.61 0.77
C LYS A 334 0.18 -26.14 -0.11
N ILE A 335 0.83 -25.27 -0.90
CA ILE A 335 1.99 -25.66 -1.71
C ILE A 335 3.13 -26.07 -0.78
N SER A 336 3.76 -27.22 -1.06
CA SER A 336 4.85 -27.75 -0.23
C SER A 336 6.02 -26.78 -0.14
N TYR A 337 6.78 -26.77 0.97
CA TYR A 337 8.01 -25.98 1.08
C TYR A 337 8.97 -26.14 -0.11
N LYS A 338 9.13 -27.37 -0.63
CA LYS A 338 9.99 -27.64 -1.79
C LYS A 338 9.50 -26.90 -3.04
N ASP A 339 8.21 -26.99 -3.34
CA ASP A 339 7.63 -26.37 -4.53
C ASP A 339 7.57 -24.85 -4.38
N PHE A 340 7.25 -24.37 -3.18
CA PHE A 340 7.32 -22.96 -2.82
C PHE A 340 8.68 -22.35 -3.16
N LYS A 341 9.78 -22.99 -2.75
CA LYS A 341 11.14 -22.55 -3.09
C LYS A 341 11.40 -22.50 -4.58
N ASN A 342 10.94 -23.52 -5.30
CA ASN A 342 11.11 -23.59 -6.75
C ASN A 342 10.35 -22.45 -7.44
N ILE A 343 9.11 -22.19 -7.02
CA ILE A 343 8.29 -21.09 -7.53
C ILE A 343 8.97 -19.75 -7.27
N VAL A 344 9.36 -19.45 -6.02
CA VAL A 344 10.03 -18.20 -5.66
C VAL A 344 11.31 -18.00 -6.47
N SER A 345 12.14 -19.04 -6.56
CA SER A 345 13.39 -19.00 -7.32
C SER A 345 13.15 -18.76 -8.81
N ASN A 346 12.10 -19.36 -9.38
CA ASN A 346 11.72 -19.15 -10.78
C ASN A 346 11.21 -17.73 -11.03
N LEU A 347 10.40 -17.16 -10.13
CA LEU A 347 9.93 -15.78 -10.27
C LEU A 347 11.11 -14.79 -10.30
N ILE A 348 12.06 -14.96 -9.36
CA ILE A 348 13.27 -14.13 -9.29
C ILE A 348 14.17 -14.37 -10.51
N GLY A 349 14.39 -15.62 -10.89
CA GLY A 349 15.19 -15.99 -12.06
C GLY A 349 14.66 -15.43 -13.37
N ASN A 350 13.35 -15.19 -13.46
CA ASN A 350 12.69 -14.54 -14.59
C ASN A 350 12.66 -12.99 -14.49
N GLY A 351 13.34 -12.40 -13.50
CA GLY A 351 13.51 -10.95 -13.38
C GLY A 351 12.42 -10.22 -12.60
N ILE A 352 11.60 -10.93 -11.82
CA ILE A 352 10.71 -10.29 -10.84
C ILE A 352 11.54 -9.86 -9.63
N TYR A 353 11.42 -8.59 -9.27
CA TYR A 353 11.98 -8.03 -8.04
C TYR A 353 10.84 -7.69 -7.10
N PHE A 354 10.94 -8.15 -5.85
CA PHE A 354 9.93 -7.91 -4.83
C PHE A 354 10.25 -6.66 -4.01
N ASN A 355 9.27 -5.77 -3.91
CA ASN A 355 9.29 -4.58 -3.08
C ASN A 355 9.07 -4.95 -1.61
N ASN A 356 9.58 -4.11 -0.72
CA ASN A 356 9.39 -4.27 0.71
C ASN A 356 7.97 -3.77 1.12
N PRO A 357 7.07 -4.65 1.60
CA PRO A 357 5.72 -4.27 2.01
C PRO A 357 5.66 -3.38 3.27
N SER A 358 6.71 -3.32 4.10
CA SER A 358 6.74 -2.41 5.26
C SER A 358 6.81 -0.94 4.88
N TYR A 359 7.13 -0.61 3.62
CA TYR A 359 7.06 0.76 3.11
C TYR A 359 5.67 1.18 2.62
N ILE A 360 4.67 0.30 2.69
CA ILE A 360 3.30 0.66 2.36
C ILE A 360 2.73 1.52 3.47
N ASP A 361 2.51 2.80 3.18
CA ASP A 361 1.84 3.73 4.07
C ASP A 361 0.37 3.37 4.17
N SER A 362 -0.03 2.74 5.28
CA SER A 362 -1.37 2.23 5.49
C SER A 362 -1.96 2.72 6.82
N LYS A 363 -3.28 2.78 6.85
CA LYS A 363 -4.09 3.07 8.01
C LYS A 363 -5.29 2.14 8.02
N VAL A 364 -5.45 1.40 9.12
CA VAL A 364 -6.63 0.58 9.42
C VAL A 364 -7.31 1.11 10.67
N THR A 365 -8.64 1.20 10.68
CA THR A 365 -9.46 1.65 11.80
C THR A 365 -10.61 0.68 12.01
N LEU A 366 -10.41 -0.33 12.86
CA LEU A 366 -11.42 -1.36 13.16
C LEU A 366 -11.75 -1.34 14.65
N GLY A 367 -13.03 -1.30 14.98
CA GLY A 367 -13.48 -1.04 16.36
C GLY A 367 -13.03 0.35 16.82
N ASN A 368 -12.33 0.40 17.97
CA ASN A 368 -11.76 1.62 18.53
C ASN A 368 -10.25 1.76 18.24
N ASP A 369 -9.66 0.78 17.53
CA ASP A 369 -8.23 0.71 17.30
C ASP A 369 -7.86 1.32 15.96
N VAL A 370 -6.83 2.14 15.97
CA VAL A 370 -6.22 2.76 14.79
C VAL A 370 -4.81 2.23 14.64
N LEU A 371 -4.56 1.47 13.58
CA LEU A 371 -3.23 0.99 13.22
C LEU A 371 -2.73 1.81 12.02
N THR A 372 -1.54 2.38 12.13
CA THR A 372 -0.84 2.99 11.00
C THR A 372 0.49 2.29 10.77
N SER A 373 0.84 2.07 9.52
CA SER A 373 2.11 1.47 9.12
C SER A 373 2.77 2.28 8.01
N GLY A 374 4.08 2.16 7.88
CA GLY A 374 4.85 2.70 6.77
C GLY A 374 6.34 2.58 7.05
N GLY A 375 7.16 3.31 6.29
CA GLY A 375 8.62 3.24 6.43
C GLY A 375 9.19 3.63 7.81
N SER A 376 8.36 4.20 8.68
CA SER A 376 8.71 4.54 10.07
C SER A 376 8.34 3.45 11.10
N GLY A 377 7.74 2.33 10.67
CA GLY A 377 7.27 1.23 11.51
C GLY A 377 5.75 1.18 11.63
N ILE A 378 5.26 0.39 12.59
CA ILE A 378 3.84 0.18 12.89
C ILE A 378 3.50 0.89 14.20
N TYR A 379 2.36 1.58 14.24
CA TYR A 379 1.84 2.28 15.40
C TYR A 379 0.39 1.87 15.64
N LEU A 380 0.08 1.49 16.87
CA LEU A 380 -1.28 1.23 17.35
C LEU A 380 -1.69 2.37 18.27
N ASN A 381 -2.75 3.09 17.92
CA ASN A 381 -3.25 4.25 18.66
C ASN A 381 -2.11 5.25 18.97
N ASP A 382 -1.35 5.60 17.92
CA ASP A 382 -0.17 6.48 17.94
C ASP A 382 1.04 5.99 18.78
N LYS A 383 0.99 4.76 19.31
CA LYS A 383 2.11 4.13 20.03
C LYS A 383 2.85 3.15 19.13
N PRO A 384 4.19 3.22 19.04
CA PRO A 384 4.95 2.29 18.21
C PRO A 384 4.85 0.86 18.76
N VAL A 385 4.61 -0.10 17.87
CA VAL A 385 4.44 -1.54 18.19
C VAL A 385 5.33 -2.47 17.34
N THR A 386 6.20 -1.91 16.50
CA THR A 386 7.06 -2.68 15.60
C THR A 386 7.86 -3.76 16.34
N GLN A 387 7.68 -5.03 15.95
CA GLN A 387 8.45 -6.15 16.45
C GLN A 387 9.68 -6.40 15.59
N ASN A 388 10.80 -5.71 15.87
CA ASN A 388 12.09 -6.04 15.25
C ASN A 388 12.75 -7.27 15.90
N THR A 389 12.11 -7.86 16.91
CA THR A 389 12.60 -9.01 17.66
C THR A 389 11.44 -9.97 17.87
N PHE A 390 11.67 -11.25 17.61
CA PHE A 390 10.67 -12.28 17.79
C PHE A 390 10.31 -12.44 19.27
N ILE A 391 9.01 -12.52 19.56
CA ILE A 391 8.44 -12.73 20.89
C ILE A 391 7.70 -14.06 20.89
N ASP A 392 8.26 -15.04 21.59
CA ASP A 392 7.67 -16.36 21.74
C ASP A 392 6.42 -16.34 22.65
N THR A 393 5.70 -17.45 22.74
CA THR A 393 4.48 -17.50 23.58
C THR A 393 4.75 -17.26 25.07
N LYS A 394 5.89 -17.71 25.60
CA LYS A 394 6.23 -17.54 27.03
C LYS A 394 6.56 -16.10 27.35
N ASP A 395 7.35 -15.46 26.49
CA ASP A 395 7.72 -14.05 26.63
C ASP A 395 6.50 -13.14 26.48
N PHE A 396 5.59 -13.47 25.55
CA PHE A 396 4.30 -12.79 25.39
C PHE A 396 3.44 -12.90 26.67
N GLU A 397 3.21 -14.12 27.17
CA GLU A 397 2.41 -14.34 28.38
C GLU A 397 3.04 -13.64 29.60
N GLY A 398 4.37 -13.66 29.69
CA GLY A 398 5.12 -12.96 30.72
C GLY A 398 4.99 -11.44 30.66
N ALA A 399 4.94 -10.85 29.46
CA ALA A 399 4.77 -9.42 29.29
C ALA A 399 3.33 -8.95 29.61
N VAL A 400 2.33 -9.65 29.09
CA VAL A 400 0.91 -9.35 29.38
C VAL A 400 0.61 -9.49 30.87
N SER A 401 1.20 -10.48 31.54
CA SER A 401 1.02 -10.68 32.99
C SER A 401 1.67 -9.59 33.84
N LYS A 402 2.74 -8.94 33.35
CA LYS A 402 3.38 -7.80 34.02
C LYS A 402 2.53 -6.54 33.87
N ASP A 403 2.07 -6.24 32.65
CA ASP A 403 1.18 -5.10 32.41
C ASP A 403 -0.09 -5.19 33.26
N ASN A 404 -0.68 -6.39 33.41
CA ASN A 404 -1.86 -6.59 34.26
C ASN A 404 -1.58 -6.39 35.76
N LYS A 405 -0.38 -6.74 36.25
CA LYS A 405 0.03 -6.47 37.64
C LYS A 405 0.33 -4.99 37.87
N ASP A 406 0.90 -4.33 36.87
CA ASP A 406 1.16 -2.90 36.91
C ASP A 406 -0.17 -2.10 36.88
N ILE A 407 -1.22 -2.59 36.21
CA ILE A 407 -2.59 -2.00 36.25
C ILE A 407 -3.22 -2.12 37.65
N GLU A 408 -2.99 -3.20 38.41
CA GLU A 408 -3.44 -3.31 39.81
C GLU A 408 -2.66 -2.36 40.76
N HIS A 409 -1.41 -2.01 40.42
CA HIS A 409 -0.61 -1.05 41.18
C HIS A 409 -0.74 0.42 40.70
N GLN A 410 -1.24 0.67 39.48
CA GLN A 410 -1.41 2.01 38.89
C GLN A 410 -2.70 2.75 39.32
N LYS A 411 -3.24 2.47 40.52
CA LYS A 411 -4.10 3.45 41.21
C LYS A 411 -3.30 4.51 41.96
N GLU A 412 -1.99 4.32 42.14
CA GLU A 412 -1.10 5.31 42.74
C GLU A 412 0.24 5.28 41.98
N GLU A 413 0.42 6.23 41.06
CA GLU A 413 1.69 6.83 40.60
C GLU A 413 1.66 7.14 39.09
N GLU A 414 1.59 8.44 38.79
CA GLU A 414 1.68 9.02 37.46
C GLU A 414 3.02 8.69 36.79
N ASN A 415 2.93 7.90 35.71
CA ASN A 415 3.65 8.05 34.45
C ASN A 415 5.08 8.63 34.49
N LYS A 416 6.08 7.73 34.49
CA LYS A 416 7.43 8.05 34.00
C LYS A 416 7.75 7.25 32.74
N TYR A 417 7.15 7.64 31.62
CA TYR A 417 7.54 7.15 30.30
C TYR A 417 8.97 7.60 29.97
N ILE A 418 9.87 6.64 29.76
CA ILE A 418 11.22 6.89 29.27
C ILE A 418 11.12 7.29 27.80
N ASN A 419 11.29 8.59 27.57
CA ASN A 419 11.27 9.21 26.26
C ASN A 419 12.56 8.86 25.48
N ILE A 420 12.47 7.96 24.49
CA ILE A 420 13.62 7.51 23.66
C ILE A 420 13.91 8.49 22.49
N SER A 421 13.59 9.77 22.65
CA SER A 421 14.01 10.83 21.70
C SER A 421 15.46 11.30 21.88
N ASN A 422 16.20 10.77 22.88
CA ASN A 422 17.52 11.24 23.27
C ASN A 422 18.77 10.73 22.50
N PRO A 423 18.79 9.66 21.68
CA PRO A 423 20.04 9.26 21.02
C PRO A 423 20.50 10.26 19.93
N ARG A 424 19.59 11.10 19.40
CA ARG A 424 19.94 12.18 18.47
C ARG A 424 20.69 13.34 19.14
N LYS A 425 20.39 13.66 20.40
CA LYS A 425 21.06 14.77 21.11
C LYS A 425 22.50 14.43 21.49
N VAL A 426 22.77 13.19 21.90
CA VAL A 426 24.14 12.76 22.27
C VAL A 426 25.06 12.80 21.05
N LEU A 427 24.62 12.31 19.89
CA LEU A 427 25.38 12.39 18.64
C LEU A 427 25.65 13.84 18.21
N VAL A 428 24.65 14.72 18.33
CA VAL A 428 24.81 16.16 18.01
C VAL A 428 25.80 16.83 18.98
N VAL A 429 25.72 16.54 20.28
CA VAL A 429 26.64 17.10 21.28
C VAL A 429 28.08 16.61 21.04
N VAL A 430 28.27 15.32 20.74
CA VAL A 430 29.60 14.77 20.39
C VAL A 430 30.16 15.43 19.13
N ALA A 431 29.33 15.65 18.10
CA ALA A 431 29.72 16.34 16.88
C ALA A 431 30.12 17.81 17.14
N ILE A 432 29.37 18.53 17.99
CA ILE A 432 29.70 19.91 18.38
C ILE A 432 31.05 19.95 19.13
N ILE A 433 31.30 19.02 20.05
CA ILE A 433 32.57 18.94 20.79
C ILE A 433 33.73 18.67 19.83
N ALA A 434 33.56 17.76 18.86
CA ALA A 434 34.58 17.49 17.84
C ALA A 434 34.90 18.73 16.98
N CYS A 435 33.88 19.49 16.58
CA CYS A 435 34.05 20.75 15.84
C CYS A 435 34.79 21.82 16.66
N ILE A 436 34.50 21.94 17.96
CA ILE A 436 35.19 22.89 18.86
C ILE A 436 36.67 22.50 19.00
N ILE A 437 36.97 21.21 19.19
CA ILE A 437 38.36 20.73 19.26
C ILE A 437 39.10 21.05 17.96
N PHE A 438 38.46 20.83 16.81
CA PHE A 438 39.05 21.13 15.51
C PHE A 438 39.34 22.63 15.32
N LEU A 439 38.41 23.50 15.74
CA LEU A 439 38.60 24.95 15.74
C LEU A 439 39.78 25.39 16.62
N VAL A 440 39.90 24.82 17.82
CA VAL A 440 41.02 25.10 18.73
C VAL A 440 42.35 24.68 18.10
N ILE A 441 42.41 23.50 17.47
CA ILE A 441 43.61 23.02 16.77
C ILE A 441 43.97 23.96 15.60
N VAL A 442 42.99 24.43 14.83
CA VAL A 442 43.21 25.37 13.72
C VAL A 442 43.74 26.73 14.23
N ILE A 443 43.19 27.23 15.34
CA ILE A 443 43.64 28.49 15.95
C ILE A 443 45.07 28.36 16.49
N LEU A 444 45.38 27.27 17.20
CA LEU A 444 46.72 26.99 17.73
C LEU A 444 47.73 26.80 16.59
N SER A 445 47.35 26.07 15.54
CA SER A 445 48.16 25.87 14.33
C SER A 445 48.48 27.22 13.66
N ARG A 446 47.47 28.09 13.47
CA ARG A 446 47.68 29.46 12.96
C ARG A 446 48.59 30.31 13.85
N ARG A 447 48.52 30.15 15.18
CA ARG A 447 49.36 30.88 16.13
C ARG A 447 50.82 30.43 16.08
N ILE A 448 51.04 29.12 15.93
CA ILE A 448 52.38 28.53 15.78
C ILE A 448 52.99 28.94 14.44
N ASP A 449 52.22 28.88 13.34
CA ASP A 449 52.69 29.32 12.03
C ASP A 449 53.01 30.82 12.02
N ARG A 450 52.18 31.67 12.64
CA ARG A 450 52.52 33.10 12.78
C ARG A 450 53.82 33.34 13.56
N LYS A 451 54.07 32.60 14.64
CA LYS A 451 55.32 32.71 15.41
C LYS A 451 56.56 32.17 14.66
N LYS A 452 56.36 31.27 13.70
CA LYS A 452 57.46 30.61 12.98
C LYS A 452 57.84 31.32 11.67
N TYR A 453 56.90 32.04 11.04
CA TYR A 453 57.10 32.71 9.75
C TYR A 453 57.08 34.25 9.82
N PHE A 454 56.68 34.85 10.95
CA PHE A 454 56.79 36.30 11.19
C PHE A 454 57.68 36.56 12.41
N LYS A 455 58.95 36.17 12.27
CA LYS A 455 60.05 36.78 13.04
C LYS A 455 60.78 37.74 12.14
#